data_AF-A0A8C7HA90-F1
#
_entry.id   AF-A0A8C7HA90-F1
#
_cell.length_a   1.000
_cell.length_b   1.000
_cell.length_c   1.000
_cell.angle_alpha   90.00
_cell.angle_beta   90.00
_cell.angle_gamma   90.00
#
_symmetry.space_group_name_H-M   'P 1'
#
loop_
_entity.id
_entity.type
_entity.pdbx_description
1 polymer ?
#
loop_
_entity_poly.entity_id
_entity_poly.type
_entity_poly.pdbx_seq_one_letter_code
_entity_poly.pdbx_strand_id
1 'polypeptide(L)'
;MELHLNKTSSQDLLACGNGGGLHDKLLLKSKGPKAGRSLQTERVPRSSVLDRLQNFLPQMAQANEKLKLQMEQAPDGHYDIERVEESGKVIEMDVSLVELSSSDSDSDRESSQDNDASDSEEESELTEENLKLPGNSQRQKKKVHIQVLEKQED
;
A
#
# COMPACT_ATOMS: atom_id res chain seq x y z
N MET A 1 -48.13 -3.19 33.73
CA MET A 1 -46.69 -3.14 33.42
C MET A 1 -46.52 -2.07 32.35
N GLU A 2 -46.23 -0.83 32.76
CA GLU A 2 -45.97 0.26 31.84
C GLU A 2 -44.51 0.17 31.37
N LEU A 3 -44.31 0.04 30.06
CA LEU A 3 -42.98 -0.03 29.45
C LEU A 3 -42.51 1.39 29.14
N HIS A 4 -41.53 1.87 29.89
CA HIS A 4 -40.86 3.13 29.61
C HIS A 4 -39.89 2.92 28.44
N LEU A 5 -40.38 3.14 27.21
CA LEU A 5 -39.51 3.22 26.04
C LEU A 5 -38.70 4.52 26.11
N ASN A 6 -37.56 4.48 26.79
CA ASN A 6 -36.55 5.53 26.71
C ASN A 6 -35.98 5.54 25.28
N LYS A 7 -36.61 6.28 24.37
CA LYS A 7 -36.02 6.66 23.09
C LYS A 7 -34.79 7.53 23.39
N THR A 8 -33.61 6.94 23.37
CA THR A 8 -32.31 7.64 23.38
C THR A 8 -31.99 8.24 22.00
N SER A 9 -33.00 8.80 21.32
CA SER A 9 -32.82 9.47 20.04
C SER A 9 -32.84 10.97 20.31
N SER A 10 -31.65 11.55 20.47
CA SER A 10 -31.49 13.00 20.57
C SER A 10 -31.76 13.61 19.19
N GLN A 11 -33.00 14.01 18.95
CA GLN A 11 -33.35 14.77 17.74
C GLN A 11 -32.67 16.14 17.71
N ASP A 12 -32.16 16.62 18.84
CA ASP A 12 -31.37 17.84 18.93
C ASP A 12 -30.04 17.74 18.16
N LEU A 13 -29.46 16.54 18.02
CA LEU A 13 -28.26 16.31 17.20
C LEU A 13 -28.54 16.37 15.69
N LEU A 14 -29.79 16.16 15.28
CA LEU A 14 -30.21 16.30 13.88
C LEU A 14 -30.40 17.77 13.48
N ALA A 15 -30.61 18.67 14.46
CA ALA A 15 -30.74 20.10 14.22
C ALA A 15 -29.38 20.83 14.12
N CYS A 16 -28.26 20.12 14.33
CA CYS A 16 -26.90 20.64 14.16
C CYS A 16 -26.60 20.90 12.67
N GLY A 17 -27.05 22.05 12.17
CA GLY A 17 -26.78 22.51 10.81
C GLY A 17 -27.65 23.68 10.38
N ASN A 18 -28.88 23.77 10.94
CA ASN A 18 -29.84 24.81 10.58
C ASN A 18 -30.02 25.92 11.64
N GLY A 19 -29.52 25.72 12.86
CA GLY A 19 -29.51 26.74 13.90
C GLY A 19 -28.21 27.54 13.91
N GLY A 20 -28.27 28.82 13.52
CA GLY A 20 -27.14 29.74 13.64
C GLY A 20 -26.69 29.83 15.10
N GLY A 21 -25.54 29.25 15.43
CA GLY A 21 -25.00 29.27 16.80
C GLY A 21 -24.02 28.13 17.14
N LEU A 22 -23.98 27.06 16.34
CA LEU A 22 -22.96 26.00 16.49
C LEU A 22 -21.53 26.57 16.38
N HIS A 23 -21.39 27.54 15.50
CA HIS A 23 -20.15 28.18 15.17
C HIS A 23 -19.53 28.98 16.35
N ASP A 24 -20.34 29.60 17.20
CA ASP A 24 -19.89 30.35 18.38
C ASP A 24 -19.48 29.43 19.54
N LYS A 25 -20.13 28.26 19.65
CA LYS A 25 -19.80 27.25 20.68
C LYS A 25 -18.50 26.50 20.38
N LEU A 26 -18.17 26.34 19.09
CA LEU A 26 -16.97 25.64 18.66
C LEU A 26 -15.75 26.55 18.48
N LEU A 27 -15.86 27.84 18.79
CA LEU A 27 -14.81 28.86 18.56
C LEU A 27 -14.23 28.81 17.14
N LEU A 28 -15.00 28.25 16.20
CA LEU A 28 -14.71 28.40 14.79
C LEU A 28 -14.83 29.90 14.53
N LYS A 29 -14.02 30.46 13.64
CA LYS A 29 -14.19 31.84 13.17
C LYS A 29 -14.86 31.75 11.80
N SER A 30 -16.04 32.34 11.64
CA SER A 30 -16.89 32.18 10.46
C SER A 30 -16.48 33.25 9.49
N LYS A 31 -15.18 33.27 9.20
CA LYS A 31 -14.76 33.72 7.90
C LYS A 31 -15.12 32.57 6.97
N GLY A 32 -16.42 32.50 6.63
CA GLY A 32 -16.85 31.72 5.48
C GLY A 32 -15.95 32.08 4.30
N PRO A 33 -15.64 31.12 3.41
CA PRO A 33 -14.83 31.41 2.24
C PRO A 33 -15.45 32.61 1.53
N LYS A 34 -14.64 33.66 1.29
CA LYS A 34 -15.08 34.83 0.52
C LYS A 34 -15.75 34.30 -0.74
N ALA A 35 -17.03 34.61 -0.92
CA ALA A 35 -17.81 34.21 -2.09
C ALA A 35 -17.01 34.53 -3.35
N GLY A 36 -16.50 33.49 -4.02
CA GLY A 36 -15.64 33.65 -5.19
C GLY A 36 -14.53 32.62 -5.38
N ARG A 37 -14.16 31.83 -4.35
CA ARG A 37 -13.20 30.73 -4.54
C ARG A 37 -13.74 29.42 -3.99
N SER A 38 -14.22 28.55 -4.88
CA SER A 38 -14.44 27.14 -4.56
C SER A 38 -13.10 26.53 -4.16
N LEU A 39 -13.10 25.66 -3.14
CA LEU A 39 -11.94 24.83 -2.85
C LEU A 39 -11.74 23.90 -4.06
N GLN A 40 -10.72 24.19 -4.85
CA GLN A 40 -10.37 23.40 -6.04
C GLN A 40 -9.58 22.20 -5.55
N THR A 41 -10.15 21.01 -5.71
CA THR A 41 -9.43 19.75 -5.54
C THR A 41 -8.96 19.28 -6.90
N GLU A 42 -7.67 18.97 -7.02
CA GLU A 42 -7.13 18.33 -8.22
C GLU A 42 -7.27 16.82 -8.08
N ARG A 43 -7.72 16.16 -9.15
CA ARG A 43 -7.81 14.70 -9.17
C ARG A 43 -6.41 14.15 -9.42
N VAL A 44 -5.96 13.26 -8.53
CA VAL A 44 -4.69 12.55 -8.70
C VAL A 44 -4.72 11.76 -10.01
N PRO A 45 -3.67 11.84 -10.85
CA PRO A 45 -3.57 11.06 -12.07
C PRO A 45 -3.59 9.56 -11.78
N ARG A 46 -4.05 8.76 -12.74
CA ARG A 46 -4.01 7.29 -12.64
C ARG A 46 -2.56 6.81 -12.61
N SER A 47 -2.28 5.79 -11.81
CA SER A 47 -0.95 5.19 -11.75
C SER A 47 -0.70 4.34 -13.00
N SER A 48 0.45 4.53 -13.63
CA SER A 48 0.87 3.75 -14.80
C SER A 48 0.96 2.24 -14.53
N VAL A 49 1.29 1.84 -13.30
CA VAL A 49 1.32 0.43 -12.89
C VAL A 49 -0.07 -0.19 -12.90
N LEU A 50 -1.07 0.47 -12.30
CA LEU A 50 -2.44 -0.06 -12.30
C LEU A 50 -3.03 -0.10 -13.71
N ASP A 51 -2.71 0.87 -14.57
CA ASP A 51 -3.17 0.85 -15.97
C ASP A 51 -2.55 -0.34 -16.73
N ARG A 52 -1.27 -0.66 -16.51
CA ARG A 52 -0.62 -1.85 -17.07
C ARG A 52 -1.26 -3.15 -16.55
N LEU A 53 -1.52 -3.26 -15.26
CA LEU A 53 -2.19 -4.43 -14.67
C LEU A 53 -3.60 -4.61 -15.24
N GLN A 54 -4.34 -3.51 -15.43
CA GLN A 54 -5.67 -3.56 -16.00
C GLN A 54 -5.67 -4.15 -17.42
N ASN A 55 -4.63 -3.87 -18.20
CA ASN A 55 -4.48 -4.42 -19.56
C ASN A 55 -3.89 -5.83 -19.57
N PHE A 56 -3.02 -6.17 -18.62
CA PHE A 56 -2.30 -7.44 -18.58
C PHE A 56 -3.16 -8.60 -18.06
N LEU A 57 -3.93 -8.39 -16.99
CA LEU A 57 -4.70 -9.47 -16.35
C LEU A 57 -5.70 -10.17 -17.30
N PRO A 58 -6.44 -9.46 -18.18
CA PRO A 58 -7.30 -10.12 -19.17
C PRO A 58 -6.52 -11.00 -20.15
N GLN A 59 -5.36 -10.54 -20.61
CA GLN A 59 -4.51 -11.29 -21.54
C GLN A 59 -3.94 -12.54 -20.87
N MET A 60 -3.50 -12.43 -19.62
CA MET A 60 -3.04 -13.56 -18.82
C MET A 60 -4.16 -14.57 -18.58
N ALA A 61 -5.36 -14.11 -18.25
CA ALA A 61 -6.52 -15.00 -18.06
C ALA A 61 -6.83 -15.79 -19.33
N GLN A 62 -6.88 -15.13 -20.49
CA GLN A 62 -7.11 -15.77 -21.78
C GLN A 62 -5.99 -16.77 -22.13
N ALA A 63 -4.73 -16.41 -21.87
CA ALA A 63 -3.59 -17.30 -22.09
C ALA A 63 -3.65 -18.53 -21.20
N ASN A 64 -4.04 -18.38 -19.93
CA ASN A 64 -4.21 -19.48 -18.98
C ASN A 64 -5.34 -20.44 -19.39
N GLU A 65 -6.47 -19.92 -19.85
CA GLU A 65 -7.56 -20.76 -20.37
C GLU A 65 -7.12 -21.57 -21.59
N LYS A 66 -6.41 -20.91 -22.53
CA LYS A 66 -5.86 -21.59 -23.70
C LYS A 66 -4.85 -22.66 -23.32
N LEU A 67 -3.94 -22.36 -22.39
CA LEU A 67 -2.94 -23.30 -21.91
C LEU A 67 -3.62 -24.52 -21.26
N LYS A 68 -4.64 -24.30 -20.44
CA LYS A 68 -5.39 -25.39 -19.81
C LYS A 68 -6.01 -26.35 -20.83
N LEU A 69 -6.68 -25.82 -21.86
CA LEU A 69 -7.24 -26.63 -22.96
C LEU A 69 -6.17 -27.40 -23.72
N GLN A 70 -4.97 -26.82 -23.88
CA GLN A 70 -3.85 -27.49 -24.54
C GLN A 70 -3.22 -28.58 -23.66
N MET A 71 -3.14 -28.36 -22.35
CA MET A 71 -2.65 -29.37 -21.39
C MET A 71 -3.56 -30.59 -21.35
N GLU A 72 -4.88 -30.43 -21.47
CA GLU A 72 -5.84 -31.54 -21.52
C GLU A 72 -5.67 -32.41 -22.78
N GLN A 73 -5.17 -31.83 -23.88
CA GLN A 73 -4.97 -32.53 -25.16
C GLN A 73 -3.55 -33.08 -25.32
N ALA A 74 -2.58 -32.51 -24.60
CA ALA A 74 -1.18 -32.87 -24.73
C ALA A 74 -0.82 -34.10 -23.88
N PRO A 75 0.23 -34.85 -24.27
CA PRO A 75 0.75 -35.94 -23.46
C PRO A 75 1.28 -35.45 -22.10
N ASP A 76 1.24 -36.36 -21.12
CA ASP A 76 1.76 -36.09 -19.77
C ASP A 76 3.23 -35.65 -19.81
N GLY A 77 3.51 -34.52 -19.15
CA GLY A 77 4.85 -33.94 -19.07
C GLY A 77 5.31 -33.14 -20.29
N HIS A 78 4.45 -32.89 -21.29
CA HIS A 78 4.79 -31.99 -22.39
C HIS A 78 4.96 -30.53 -21.93
N TYR A 79 4.18 -30.10 -20.93
CA TYR A 79 4.25 -28.77 -20.32
C TYR A 79 4.98 -28.77 -18.96
N ASP A 80 5.89 -29.73 -18.76
CA ASP A 80 6.72 -29.80 -17.57
C ASP A 80 7.91 -28.84 -17.71
N ILE A 81 7.89 -27.76 -16.93
CA ILE A 81 8.90 -26.69 -16.98
C ILE A 81 10.25 -27.10 -16.38
N GLU A 82 10.31 -28.22 -15.66
CA GLU A 82 11.55 -28.74 -15.07
C GLU A 82 12.27 -29.73 -16.02
N ARG A 83 11.61 -30.18 -17.08
CA ARG A 83 12.15 -31.14 -18.04
C ARG A 83 13.12 -30.48 -19.03
N VAL A 84 14.36 -30.29 -18.59
CA VAL A 84 15.43 -29.66 -19.39
C VAL A 84 16.29 -30.64 -20.19
N GLU A 85 16.21 -31.94 -19.91
CA GLU A 85 17.09 -32.98 -20.49
C GLU A 85 16.96 -33.12 -22.03
N GLU A 86 15.74 -32.95 -22.57
CA GLU A 86 15.44 -33.14 -23.99
C GLU A 86 15.29 -31.82 -24.77
N SER A 87 15.33 -30.67 -24.08
CA SER A 87 15.11 -29.36 -24.68
C SER A 87 16.44 -28.70 -25.06
N GLY A 88 16.71 -28.62 -26.37
CA GLY A 88 18.01 -28.14 -26.87
C GLY A 88 18.33 -26.67 -26.61
N LYS A 89 17.35 -25.84 -26.25
CA LYS A 89 17.55 -24.42 -25.89
C LYS A 89 16.80 -24.12 -24.60
N VAL A 90 17.54 -23.96 -23.51
CA VAL A 90 17.02 -23.54 -22.22
C VAL A 90 17.34 -22.05 -22.04
N ILE A 91 16.34 -21.27 -21.62
CA ILE A 91 16.51 -19.86 -21.26
C ILE A 91 16.20 -19.76 -19.77
N GLU A 92 17.21 -19.47 -18.98
CA GLU A 92 17.07 -19.15 -17.56
C GLU A 92 16.68 -17.67 -17.45
N MET A 93 15.61 -17.39 -16.69
CA MET A 93 15.09 -16.04 -16.52
C MET A 93 15.08 -15.70 -15.03
N ASP A 94 15.96 -14.78 -14.63
CA ASP A 94 15.92 -14.19 -13.29
C ASP A 94 14.82 -13.13 -13.22
N VAL A 95 13.81 -13.37 -12.38
CA VAL A 95 12.71 -12.42 -12.15
C VAL A 95 13.00 -11.56 -10.93
N SER A 96 13.36 -10.30 -11.16
CA SER A 96 13.46 -9.27 -10.11
C SER A 96 12.36 -8.23 -10.25
N LEU A 97 11.82 -7.77 -9.11
CA LEU A 97 10.81 -6.71 -9.07
C LEU A 97 11.49 -5.36 -9.18
N VAL A 98 11.74 -4.89 -10.41
CA VAL A 98 12.22 -3.52 -10.66
C VAL A 98 11.04 -2.57 -10.67
N GLU A 99 11.13 -1.46 -9.93
CA GLU A 99 10.19 -0.35 -10.05
C GLU A 99 10.31 0.23 -11.46
N LEU A 100 9.40 -0.16 -12.35
CA LEU A 100 9.32 0.35 -13.72
C LEU A 100 8.96 1.84 -13.67
N SER A 101 9.99 2.68 -13.58
CA SER A 101 9.86 4.10 -13.92
C SER A 101 9.26 4.18 -15.32
N SER A 102 8.28 5.06 -15.50
CA SER A 102 7.55 5.24 -16.75
C SER A 102 8.49 5.78 -17.84
N SER A 103 9.36 4.93 -18.37
CA SER A 103 10.06 5.18 -19.62
C SER A 103 9.20 4.57 -20.71
N ASP A 104 8.57 5.42 -21.51
CA ASP A 104 8.12 5.05 -22.84
C ASP A 104 9.38 4.74 -23.65
N SER A 105 9.90 3.52 -23.53
CA SER A 105 11.00 3.05 -24.36
C SER A 105 10.39 2.36 -25.56
N ASP A 106 10.28 3.12 -26.65
CA ASP A 106 10.43 2.55 -27.99
C ASP A 106 11.67 1.63 -27.97
N SER A 107 11.50 0.41 -28.48
CA SER A 107 12.52 -0.62 -28.41
C SER A 107 13.63 -0.35 -29.43
N ASP A 108 14.54 0.57 -29.12
CA ASP A 108 15.85 0.62 -29.74
C ASP A 108 16.88 0.02 -28.79
N ARG A 109 17.53 -1.03 -29.30
CA ARG A 109 18.50 -1.86 -28.62
C ARG A 109 19.75 -1.06 -28.24
N GLU A 110 20.30 -1.40 -27.08
CA GLU A 110 21.67 -1.20 -26.56
C GLU A 110 21.73 -0.37 -25.28
N SER A 111 21.98 -1.07 -24.17
CA SER A 111 22.87 -0.59 -23.10
C SER A 111 23.18 -1.78 -22.18
N SER A 112 24.23 -2.53 -22.52
CA SER A 112 24.97 -3.34 -21.56
C SER A 112 25.67 -2.40 -20.59
N GLN A 113 25.09 -2.20 -19.40
CA GLN A 113 25.74 -1.45 -18.33
C GLN A 113 26.14 -2.43 -17.23
N ASP A 114 27.38 -2.91 -17.31
CA ASP A 114 28.07 -3.57 -16.21
C ASP A 114 28.04 -2.67 -14.98
N ASN A 115 27.21 -3.01 -14.00
CA ASN A 115 27.29 -2.45 -12.67
C ASN A 115 27.96 -3.50 -11.78
N ASP A 116 29.29 -3.45 -11.73
CA ASP A 116 30.09 -4.06 -10.69
C ASP A 116 29.86 -3.27 -9.38
N ALA A 117 28.76 -3.57 -8.71
CA ALA A 117 28.49 -3.11 -7.36
C ALA A 117 28.95 -4.20 -6.39
N SER A 118 30.23 -4.15 -6.02
CA SER A 118 30.75 -4.89 -4.88
C SER A 118 30.13 -4.32 -3.60
N ASP A 119 28.96 -4.85 -3.24
CA ASP A 119 28.31 -4.58 -1.95
C ASP A 119 28.90 -5.54 -0.91
N SER A 120 30.00 -5.10 -0.30
CA SER A 120 30.57 -5.78 0.86
C SER A 120 29.76 -5.37 2.08
N GLU A 121 28.60 -6.00 2.26
CA GLU A 121 27.84 -5.92 3.49
C GLU A 121 28.58 -6.72 4.56
N GLU A 122 29.46 -6.06 5.31
CA GLU A 122 29.97 -6.60 6.56
C GLU A 122 28.78 -6.79 7.52
N GLU A 123 28.38 -8.05 7.76
CA GLU A 123 27.48 -8.45 8.84
C GLU A 123 28.10 -8.10 10.20
N SER A 124 28.01 -6.85 10.62
CA SER A 124 28.34 -6.45 11.98
C SER A 124 27.15 -6.75 12.90
N GLU A 125 27.37 -7.62 13.88
CA GLU A 125 26.38 -8.04 14.88
C GLU A 125 25.79 -6.82 15.63
N LEU A 126 24.46 -6.66 15.58
CA LEU A 126 23.77 -5.50 16.14
C LEU A 126 23.71 -5.57 17.67
N THR A 127 24.67 -4.96 18.35
CA THR A 127 24.69 -4.79 19.82
C THR A 127 23.89 -3.56 20.29
N GLU A 128 23.51 -3.54 21.57
CA GLU A 128 22.68 -2.48 22.20
C GLU A 128 23.25 -1.06 22.02
N GLU A 129 24.56 -0.97 21.86
CA GLU A 129 25.34 0.25 21.67
C GLU A 129 25.34 0.78 20.23
N ASN A 130 25.01 -0.06 19.24
CA ASN A 130 25.00 0.29 17.81
C ASN A 130 23.60 0.68 17.28
N LEU A 131 22.56 0.57 18.12
CA LEU A 131 21.19 0.99 17.78
C LEU A 131 21.06 2.51 17.76
N LYS A 132 21.04 3.10 16.57
CA LYS A 132 20.77 4.54 16.36
C LYS A 132 19.29 4.86 16.56
N LEU A 133 18.86 4.96 17.81
CA LEU A 133 17.53 5.47 18.16
C LEU A 133 17.51 7.01 18.08
N PRO A 134 16.48 7.61 17.46
CA PRO A 134 16.33 9.07 17.47
C PRO A 134 16.13 9.57 18.91
N GLY A 135 17.12 10.28 19.45
CA GLY A 135 17.05 10.95 20.76
C GLY A 135 18.12 10.59 21.79
N ASN A 136 19.15 9.81 21.44
CA ASN A 136 20.22 9.39 22.38
C ASN A 136 21.27 10.48 22.71
N SER A 137 21.17 11.69 22.15
CA SER A 137 22.06 12.80 22.48
C SER A 137 21.66 13.42 23.83
N GLN A 138 22.30 12.96 24.91
CA GLN A 138 22.43 13.61 26.23
C GLN A 138 21.18 14.22 26.88
N ARG A 139 19.95 13.81 26.51
CA ARG A 139 18.74 14.20 27.25
C ARG A 139 18.43 13.16 28.31
N GLN A 140 18.41 13.64 29.56
CA GLN A 140 18.07 12.89 30.77
C GLN A 140 16.91 11.92 30.53
N LYS A 141 17.17 10.61 30.66
CA LYS A 141 16.15 9.56 30.57
C LYS A 141 15.12 9.77 31.68
N LYS A 142 13.99 10.43 31.38
CA LYS A 142 12.85 10.47 32.30
C LYS A 142 12.30 9.05 32.41
N LYS A 143 12.34 8.47 33.61
CA LYS A 143 11.74 7.15 33.89
C LYS A 143 10.22 7.27 33.76
N VAL A 144 9.66 6.72 32.68
CA VAL A 144 8.20 6.61 32.52
C VAL A 144 7.70 5.53 33.47
N HIS A 145 6.74 5.87 34.33
CA HIS A 145 6.12 4.93 35.26
C HIS A 145 4.84 4.38 34.60
N ILE A 146 4.92 3.16 34.10
CA ILE A 146 3.78 2.45 33.53
C ILE A 146 3.22 1.53 34.61
N GLN A 147 1.94 1.67 34.94
CA GLN A 147 1.24 0.84 35.92
C GLN A 147 0.07 0.15 35.23
N VAL A 148 -0.02 -1.17 35.38
CA VAL A 148 -1.15 -1.97 34.88
C VAL A 148 -2.25 -1.90 35.94
N LEU A 149 -3.41 -1.35 35.57
CA LEU A 149 -4.59 -1.34 36.42
C LEU A 149 -5.39 -2.61 36.17
N GLU A 150 -5.57 -3.42 37.20
CA GLU A 150 -6.48 -4.57 37.14
C GLU A 150 -7.91 -4.07 36.96
N LYS A 151 -8.59 -4.66 35.98
CA LYS A 151 -9.98 -4.35 35.64
C LYS A 151 -10.86 -4.84 36.78
N GLN A 152 -11.56 -3.93 37.46
CA GLN A 152 -12.63 -4.31 38.38
C GLN A 152 -13.78 -4.90 37.55
N GLU A 153 -14.14 -6.15 37.84
CA GLU A 153 -15.34 -6.80 37.31
C GLU A 153 -16.53 -6.39 38.18
N ASP A 154 -17.48 -5.67 37.59
CA ASP A 154 -18.84 -5.45 38.11
C ASP A 154 -19.75 -6.60 37.67
#